data_AF-A0A525NSB0-F1
#
_entry.id   AF-A0A525NSB0-F1
#
_cell.length_a   1.000
_cell.length_b   1.000
_cell.length_c   1.000
_cell.angle_alpha   90.00
_cell.angle_beta   90.00
_cell.angle_gamma   90.00
#
_symmetry.space_group_name_H-M   'P 1'
#
loop_
_entity.id
_entity.type
_entity.pdbx_description
1 polymer ?
#
loop_
_entity_poly.entity_id
_entity_poly.type
_entity_poly.pdbx_seq_one_letter_code
_entity_poly.pdbx_strand_id
1 'polypeptide(L)' 'MIFVPVTRDGSTFTPDLQRNSSYRIGAKGAEENHEDFAVALSRLNVMAVPRWRRPNDNGIWGIVSGVAWQRIEKK' A
#
# COMPACT_ATOMS: atom_id res chain seq x y z
N MET A 1 -3.13 -10.82 -13.64
CA MET A 1 -1.98 -9.91 -13.41
C MET A 1 -2.47 -8.65 -12.71
N ILE A 2 -1.73 -8.13 -11.75
CA ILE A 2 -2.05 -6.87 -11.06
C ILE A 2 -0.81 -5.97 -11.00
N PHE A 3 -1.01 -4.65 -10.95
CA PHE A 3 0.07 -3.68 -10.72
C PHE A 3 0.04 -3.27 -9.25
N VAL A 4 1.18 -3.35 -8.58
CA VAL A 4 1.35 -2.92 -7.20
C VAL A 4 2.34 -1.76 -7.12
N PRO A 5 2.11 -0.76 -6.26
CA PRO A 5 3.05 0.32 -6.07
C PRO A 5 4.29 -0.19 -5.33
N VAL A 6 5.45 0.38 -5.70
CA VAL A 6 6.77 0.06 -5.16
C VAL A 6 7.36 1.31 -4.54
N THR A 7 7.91 1.19 -3.35
CA THR A 7 8.68 2.26 -2.69
C THR A 7 10.12 2.32 -3.22
N ARG A 8 10.86 3.37 -2.87
CA ARG A 8 12.26 3.55 -3.32
C ARG A 8 13.20 2.44 -2.83
N ASP A 9 12.90 1.82 -1.69
CA ASP A 9 13.64 0.69 -1.13
C ASP A 9 13.18 -0.68 -1.65
N GLY A 10 12.28 -0.70 -2.65
CA GLY A 10 11.84 -1.92 -3.31
C GLY A 10 10.69 -2.67 -2.63
N SER A 11 10.21 -2.22 -1.46
CA SER A 11 9.03 -2.85 -0.87
C SER A 11 7.76 -2.51 -1.66
N THR A 12 6.78 -3.41 -1.62
CA THR A 12 5.54 -3.28 -2.38
C THR A 12 4.32 -3.24 -1.47
N PHE A 13 3.18 -2.80 -1.99
CA PHE A 13 1.91 -2.96 -1.29
C PHE A 13 1.37 -4.38 -1.49
N THR A 14 1.36 -5.15 -0.42
CA THR A 14 1.03 -6.59 -0.40
C THR A 14 -0.09 -6.91 0.60
N PRO A 15 -0.78 -8.06 0.47
CA PRO A 15 -1.88 -8.43 1.36
C PRO A 15 -1.51 -8.57 2.85
N ASP A 16 -0.24 -8.84 3.18
CA ASP A 16 0.25 -8.94 4.56
C ASP A 16 0.30 -7.59 5.30
N LEU A 17 0.09 -6.48 4.61
CA LEU A 17 0.06 -5.14 5.20
C LEU A 17 -1.28 -4.79 5.88
N GLN A 18 -2.21 -5.74 5.97
CA GLN A 18 -3.46 -5.56 6.72
C GLN A 18 -3.18 -5.43 8.22
N ARG A 19 -3.73 -4.40 8.85
CA ARG A 19 -3.62 -4.19 10.30
C ARG A 19 -4.97 -3.85 10.89
N ASN A 20 -5.33 -4.52 11.99
CA ASN A 20 -6.65 -4.37 12.63
C ASN A 20 -7.79 -4.52 11.59
N SER A 21 -7.69 -5.56 10.76
CA SER A 21 -8.64 -5.87 9.69
C SER A 21 -8.77 -4.82 8.58
N SER A 22 -7.83 -3.87 8.45
CA SER A 22 -7.88 -2.85 7.41
C SER A 22 -6.51 -2.50 6.82
N TYR A 23 -6.53 -2.09 5.56
CA TYR A 23 -5.43 -1.44 4.85
C TYR A 23 -5.62 0.07 4.98
N ARG A 24 -4.62 0.74 5.55
CA ARG A 24 -4.62 2.21 5.69
C ARG A 24 -3.78 2.84 4.58
N ILE A 25 -4.45 3.54 3.68
CA ILE A 25 -3.87 4.18 2.49
C ILE A 25 -4.10 5.70 2.50
N GLY A 26 -3.41 6.45 1.64
CA GLY A 26 -3.54 7.90 1.53
C GLY A 26 -2.50 8.70 2.30
N ALA A 27 -2.56 10.02 2.17
CA ALA A 27 -1.63 10.95 2.81
C ALA A 27 -1.93 11.08 4.32
N LYS A 28 -0.92 11.48 5.09
CA LYS A 28 -1.07 11.74 6.54
C LYS A 28 -2.20 12.75 6.77
N GLY A 29 -3.21 12.39 7.56
CA GLY A 29 -4.38 13.24 7.85
C GLY A 29 -5.53 13.11 6.86
N ALA A 30 -5.34 12.39 5.76
CA ALA A 30 -6.37 12.06 4.77
C ALA A 30 -6.34 10.55 4.46
N GLU A 31 -6.08 9.73 5.50
CA GLU A 31 -6.00 8.29 5.33
C GLU A 31 -7.39 7.66 5.15
N GLU A 32 -7.48 6.72 4.21
CA GLU A 32 -8.64 5.86 4.00
C GLU A 32 -8.34 4.46 4.57
N ASN A 33 -9.33 3.84 5.21
CA ASN A 33 -9.24 2.46 5.69
C ASN A 33 -10.15 1.58 4.82
N HIS A 34 -9.60 0.49 4.30
CA HIS A 34 -10.33 -0.48 3.48
C HIS A 34 -10.08 -1.89 4.01
N GLU A 35 -11.12 -2.71 4.12
CA GLU A 35 -10.98 -4.10 4.62
C GLU A 35 -10.43 -5.03 3.54
N ASP A 36 -10.79 -4.77 2.28
CA ASP A 36 -10.40 -5.58 1.13
C ASP A 36 -9.13 -5.06 0.44
N PHE A 37 -8.22 -5.98 0.12
CA PHE A 37 -6.95 -5.66 -0.54
C PHE A 37 -7.15 -5.11 -1.95
N ALA A 38 -8.07 -5.70 -2.73
CA ALA A 38 -8.28 -5.29 -4.11
C ALA A 38 -8.93 -3.89 -4.18
N VAL A 39 -9.82 -3.57 -3.25
CA VAL A 39 -10.36 -2.22 -3.07
C VAL A 39 -9.25 -1.24 -2.72
N ALA A 40 -8.44 -1.52 -1.69
CA ALA A 40 -7.33 -0.66 -1.30
C ALA A 40 -6.33 -0.43 -2.45
N LEU A 41 -5.99 -1.49 -3.19
CA LEU A 41 -5.09 -1.42 -4.34
C LEU A 41 -5.69 -0.59 -5.48
N SER A 42 -6.99 -0.73 -5.76
CA SER A 42 -7.66 0.07 -6.79
C SER A 42 -7.66 1.55 -6.44
N ARG A 43 -7.83 1.90 -5.15
CA ARG A 43 -7.72 3.27 -4.66
C ARG A 43 -6.30 3.82 -4.80
N LEU A 44 -5.27 3.03 -4.47
CA LEU A 44 -3.87 3.42 -4.67
C LEU A 44 -3.55 3.72 -6.14
N ASN A 45 -4.10 2.94 -7.08
CA ASN A 45 -3.87 3.13 -8.52
C ASN A 45 -4.41 4.45 -9.07
N VAL A 46 -5.41 5.06 -8.43
CA VAL A 46 -5.98 6.34 -8.87
C VAL A 46 -5.46 7.55 -8.09
N MET A 47 -4.59 7.34 -7.09
CA MET A 47 -3.96 8.43 -6.34
C MET A 47 -2.83 9.06 -7.16
N ALA A 48 -2.72 10.39 -7.12
CA ALA A 48 -1.59 11.11 -7.72
C ALA A 48 -0.24 10.66 -7.15
N VAL A 49 -0.20 10.34 -5.85
CA VAL A 49 0.93 9.67 -5.20
C VAL A 49 0.37 8.56 -4.32
N PRO A 50 0.55 7.27 -4.68
CA PRO A 50 0.08 6.16 -3.87
C PRO A 50 0.82 6.14 -2.54
N ARG A 51 0.08 6.12 -1.43
CA ARG A 51 0.63 6.09 -0.07
C ARG A 51 -0.08 5.06 0.77
N TRP A 52 0.66 4.34 1.58
CA TRP A 52 0.11 3.31 2.47
C TRP A 52 0.95 3.15 3.73
N ARG A 53 0.39 2.49 4.73
CA ARG A 53 1.13 2.13 5.94
C ARG A 53 1.78 0.75 5.83
N ARG A 54 3.00 0.65 6.35
CA ARG A 54 3.72 -0.62 6.54
C ARG A 54 4.60 -0.54 7.79
N PRO A 55 4.96 -1.67 8.43
CA PRO A 55 5.99 -1.69 9.46
C PRO A 55 7.38 -1.44 8.84
N ASN A 56 8.28 -0.84 9.62
CA ASN A 56 9.71 -0.89 9.36
C ASN A 56 10.36 -2.09 10.08
N ASP A 57 11.67 -2.23 9.98
CA ASP A 57 12.44 -3.32 10.61
C ASP A 57 12.29 -3.38 12.13
N ASN A 58 11.92 -2.26 12.77
CA ASN A 58 11.63 -2.17 14.20
C ASN A 58 10.14 -2.41 14.54
N GLY A 59 9.32 -2.81 13.56
CA GLY A 59 7.87 -3.01 13.72
C GLY A 59 7.05 -1.72 13.84
N ILE A 60 7.67 -0.55 13.65
CA ILE A 60 6.99 0.75 13.73
C ILE A 60 6.28 1.03 12.41
N TRP A 61 4.98 1.32 12.47
CA TRP A 61 4.17 1.54 11.29
C TRP A 61 4.21 3.00 10.83
N GLY A 62 4.81 3.22 9.67
CA GLY A 62 4.90 4.53 9.01
C GLY A 62 4.12 4.58 7.70
N ILE A 63 3.91 5.79 7.19
CA ILE A 63 3.39 5.99 5.82
C ILE A 63 4.58 6.00 4.87
N VAL A 64 4.47 5.24 3.79
CA VAL A 64 5.40 5.25 2.67
C VAL A 64 4.73 5.78 1.41
N SER A 65 5.53 6.18 0.43
CA SER A 65 5.05 6.62 -0.88
C SER A 65 5.59 5.70 -1.96
N GLY A 66 4.70 5.26 -2.86
CA GLY A 66 5.09 4.54 -4.06
C GLY A 66 5.72 5.50 -5.06
N VAL A 67 6.83 5.07 -5.65
CA VAL A 67 7.61 5.82 -6.66
C VAL A 67 7.62 5.11 -8.02
N ALA A 68 7.22 3.84 -8.06
CA ALA A 68 7.11 3.04 -9.27
C ALA A 68 5.96 2.02 -9.15
N TRP A 69 5.68 1.32 -10.26
CA TRP A 69 4.68 0.25 -10.33
C TRP A 69 5.32 -1.04 -10.82
N GLN A 70 5.01 -2.14 -10.15
CA GLN A 70 5.49 -3.47 -10.54
C GLN A 70 4.31 -4.34 -10.96
N ARG A 71 4.45 -5.02 -12.10
CA ARG A 71 3.51 -6.02 -12.57
C ARG A 71 3.80 -7.34 -11.86
N ILE A 72 2.79 -7.91 -11.20
CA ILE A 72 2.87 -9.23 -10.57
C ILE A 72 1.80 -10.17 -11.12
N GLU A 73 2.16 -11.43 -11.28
CA GLU A 73 1.21 -12.49 -11.58
C GLU A 73 0.56 -12.95 -10.27
N LYS A 74 -0.78 -13.01 -10.25
CA LYS A 74 -1.47 -13.74 -9.20
C LYS A 74 -1.25 -15.22 -9.53
N LYS A 75 -0.47 -15.92 -8.72
CA LYS A 75 -0.41 -17.39 -8.75
C LYS A 75 -1.69 -17.96 -8.18
#